data_AF-A0A2V8MD23-F1
#
_entry.id   AF-A0A2V8MD23-F1
#
_cell.length_a   1.000
_cell.length_b   1.000
_cell.length_c   1.000
_cell.angle_alpha   90.00
_cell.angle_beta   90.00
_cell.angle_gamma   90.00
#
_symmetry.space_group_name_H-M   'P 1'
#
loop_
_entity.id
_entity.type
_entity.pdbx_description
1 polymer ?
#
loop_
_entity_poly.entity_id
_entity_poly.type
_entity_poly.pdbx_seq_one_letter_code
_entity_poly.pdbx_strand_id
1 'polypeptide(L)'
;RSEVKGFCEILGLDPLYLANEGKIVCVVPPEDAETALAALKSHPLGKGAARIGDVTDHRPGRVVMETVFGGRRIVDMLVGEQLPRIC
;
A
#
# COMPACT_ATOMS: atom_id res chain seq x y z
N ARG A 1 -5.80 9.77 2.79
CA ARG A 1 -6.62 10.95 2.44
C ARG A 1 -7.99 10.74 3.05
N SER A 2 -8.55 11.76 3.70
CA SER A 2 -9.84 11.70 4.41
C SER A 2 -10.98 11.33 3.46
N GLU A 3 -10.96 11.90 2.26
CA GLU A 3 -12.02 11.75 1.25
C GLU A 3 -12.07 10.31 0.73
N VAL A 4 -10.90 9.73 0.45
CA VAL A 4 -10.78 8.33 0.00
C VAL A 4 -11.24 7.37 1.09
N LYS A 5 -10.86 7.62 2.35
CA LYS A 5 -11.29 6.80 3.49
C LYS A 5 -12.81 6.85 3.65
N GLY A 6 -13.40 8.04 3.68
CA GLY A 6 -14.85 8.19 3.81
C GLY A 6 -15.63 7.54 2.66
N PHE A 7 -15.17 7.67 1.41
CA PHE A 7 -15.76 6.98 0.27
C PHE A 7 -15.72 5.46 0.42
N CYS A 8 -14.57 4.91 0.79
CA CYS A 8 -14.39 3.48 0.99
C CYS A 8 -15.27 2.95 2.14
N GLU A 9 -15.37 3.70 3.24
CA GLU A 9 -16.22 3.35 4.38
C GLU A 9 -17.70 3.30 4.01
N ILE A 10 -18.20 4.29 3.25
CA ILE A 10 -19.60 4.34 2.82
C ILE A 10 -19.95 3.18 1.88
N LEU A 11 -19.04 2.81 0.98
CA LEU A 11 -19.29 1.79 -0.05
C LEU A 11 -18.85 0.38 0.35
N GLY A 12 -18.25 0.21 1.53
CA GLY A 12 -17.71 -1.09 1.96
C GLY A 12 -16.52 -1.56 1.11
N LEU A 13 -15.75 -0.64 0.55
CA LEU A 13 -14.56 -0.92 -0.24
C LEU A 13 -13.32 -0.89 0.65
N ASP A 14 -12.33 -1.74 0.37
CA ASP A 14 -11.01 -1.63 1.00
C ASP A 14 -10.03 -0.93 0.03
N PRO A 15 -9.46 0.24 0.40
CA PRO A 15 -8.58 1.02 -0.46
C PRO A 15 -7.29 0.29 -0.87
N LEU A 16 -6.89 -0.79 -0.18
CA LEU A 16 -5.73 -1.60 -0.57
C LEU A 16 -5.94 -2.35 -1.88
N TYR A 17 -7.19 -2.58 -2.29
CA TYR A 17 -7.52 -3.34 -3.49
C TYR A 17 -8.05 -2.48 -4.64
N LEU A 18 -8.16 -1.16 -4.45
CA LEU A 18 -8.53 -0.24 -5.50
C LEU A 18 -7.35 0.05 -6.43
N ALA A 19 -7.63 0.08 -7.73
CA ALA A 19 -6.64 0.40 -8.75
C ALA A 19 -6.04 1.80 -8.54
N ASN A 20 -4.73 1.92 -8.77
CA ASN A 20 -4.01 3.18 -8.77
C ASN A 20 -3.35 3.38 -10.14
N GLU A 21 -3.61 4.49 -10.83
CA GLU A 21 -3.04 4.78 -12.17
C GLU A 21 -1.84 5.75 -12.17
N GLY A 22 -1.24 5.98 -11.01
CA GLY A 22 -0.14 6.96 -10.87
C GLY A 22 0.72 6.71 -9.64
N LYS A 23 0.84 5.44 -9.24
CA LYS A 23 1.59 5.01 -8.07
C LYS A 23 2.49 3.83 -8.42
N ILE A 24 3.57 3.70 -7.67
CA ILE A 24 4.50 2.59 -7.77
C ILE A 24 4.72 1.98 -6.38
N VAL A 25 5.07 0.70 -6.36
CA VAL A 25 5.62 0.03 -5.19
C VAL A 25 7.07 -0.29 -5.51
N CYS A 26 7.99 0.08 -4.62
CA CYS A 26 9.43 -0.15 -4.77
C CYS A 26 9.91 -1.07 -3.66
N VAL A 27 10.73 -2.06 -4.02
CA VAL A 27 11.48 -2.90 -3.08
C VAL A 27 12.95 -2.56 -3.27
N VAL A 28 13.63 -2.20 -2.18
CA VAL A 28 15.02 -1.75 -2.19
C VAL A 28 15.80 -2.43 -1.06
N PRO A 29 17.15 -2.52 -1.16
CA PRO A 29 17.98 -2.93 -0.04
C PRO A 29 17.73 -2.04 1.20
N PRO A 30 17.77 -2.60 2.42
CA PRO A 30 17.52 -1.83 3.66
C PRO A 30 18.42 -0.60 3.82
N GLU A 31 19.68 -0.70 3.39
CA GLU A 31 20.67 0.38 3.41
C GLU A 31 20.32 1.56 2.49
N ASP A 32 19.53 1.32 1.45
CA ASP A 32 19.13 2.33 0.47
C ASP A 32 17.75 2.92 0.76
N ALA A 33 17.03 2.41 1.76
CA ALA A 33 15.62 2.76 2.03
C ALA A 33 15.40 4.27 2.21
N GLU A 34 16.24 4.94 2.99
CA GLU A 34 16.12 6.37 3.25
C GLU A 34 16.49 7.21 2.01
N THR A 35 17.53 6.80 1.27
CA THR A 35 17.95 7.45 0.03
C THR A 35 16.85 7.35 -1.03
N ALA A 36 16.28 6.17 -1.23
CA ALA A 36 15.18 5.93 -2.15
C ALA A 36 13.93 6.74 -1.76
N LEU A 37 13.58 6.77 -0.47
CA LEU A 37 12.45 7.55 0.03
C LEU A 37 12.65 9.06 -0.18
N ALA A 38 13.86 9.57 0.07
CA ALA A 38 14.21 10.97 -0.17
C ALA A 38 14.13 11.32 -1.67
N ALA A 39 14.63 10.45 -2.55
CA ALA A 39 14.55 10.63 -3.99
C ALA A 39 13.09 10.66 -4.49
N LEU A 40 12.23 9.77 -3.97
CA LEU A 40 10.80 9.80 -4.31
C LEU A 40 10.13 11.08 -3.82
N LYS A 41 10.39 11.50 -2.58
CA LYS A 41 9.80 12.71 -1.99
C LYS A 41 10.25 14.02 -2.63
N SER A 42 11.43 14.05 -3.25
CA SER A 42 11.92 15.23 -3.98
C SER A 42 11.14 15.46 -5.28
N HIS A 43 10.54 14.42 -5.84
CA HIS A 43 9.70 14.53 -7.03
C HIS A 43 8.29 15.06 -6.69
N PRO A 44 7.71 15.99 -7.47
CA PRO A 44 6.38 16.54 -7.18
C PRO A 44 5.27 15.50 -7.02
N LEU A 45 5.31 14.41 -7.79
CA LEU A 45 4.34 13.30 -7.71
C LEU A 45 4.62 12.34 -6.54
N GLY A 46 5.83 12.34 -5.99
CA GLY A 46 6.26 11.42 -4.93
C GLY A 46 6.24 12.02 -3.53
N LYS A 47 5.73 13.26 -3.35
CA LYS A 47 5.59 13.90 -2.02
C LYS A 47 4.90 13.03 -0.97
N GLY A 48 3.99 12.15 -1.39
CA GLY A 48 3.28 11.21 -0.53
C GLY A 48 3.95 9.84 -0.36
N ALA A 49 5.17 9.64 -0.85
CA ALA A 49 5.88 8.37 -0.71
C ALA A 49 6.16 8.07 0.77
N ALA A 50 6.06 6.79 1.12
CA ALA A 50 6.28 6.29 2.47
C ALA A 50 6.92 4.91 2.41
N ARG A 51 7.76 4.60 3.40
CA ARG A 51 8.13 3.23 3.71
C ARG A 51 6.95 2.56 4.42
N ILE A 52 6.48 1.43 3.89
CA ILE A 52 5.24 0.78 4.34
C ILE A 52 5.45 -0.63 4.91
N GLY A 53 6.69 -1.10 4.99
CA GLY A 53 7.03 -2.41 5.55
C GLY A 53 8.41 -2.89 5.12
N ASP A 54 8.68 -4.16 5.41
CA ASP A 54 9.94 -4.85 5.14
C ASP A 54 9.66 -6.28 4.65
N VAL A 55 10.60 -6.82 3.86
CA VAL A 55 10.55 -8.24 3.43
C VAL A 55 11.17 -9.10 4.53
N THR A 56 10.48 -10.17 4.92
CA THR A 56 10.94 -11.12 5.95
C THR A 56 10.76 -12.56 5.48
N ASP A 57 11.43 -13.50 6.15
CA ASP A 57 11.33 -14.94 5.88
C ASP A 57 10.27 -15.65 6.74
N HIS A 58 9.60 -14.94 7.66
CA HIS A 58 8.68 -15.53 8.64
C HIS A 58 7.44 -16.21 8.03
N ARG A 59 6.92 -15.67 6.91
CA ARG A 59 5.76 -16.23 6.18
C ARG A 59 5.92 -16.03 4.67
N PRO A 60 6.69 -16.90 4.00
CA PRO A 60 6.92 -16.78 2.56
C PRO A 60 5.61 -16.76 1.76
N GLY A 61 5.52 -15.90 0.75
CA GLY A 61 4.34 -15.79 -0.12
C GLY A 61 3.10 -15.18 0.54
N ARG A 62 3.25 -14.44 1.65
CA ARG A 62 2.16 -13.75 2.34
C ARG A 62 2.52 -12.31 2.68
N VAL A 63 1.54 -11.43 2.57
CA VAL A 63 1.63 -10.05 3.09
C VAL A 63 0.90 -10.01 4.43
N VAL A 64 1.62 -9.62 5.48
CA VAL A 64 1.07 -9.44 6.83
C VAL A 64 1.15 -7.97 7.18
N MET A 65 -0.01 -7.36 7.44
CA MET A 65 -0.11 -5.95 7.79
C MET A 65 -0.37 -5.83 9.29
N GLU A 66 0.39 -4.96 9.95
CA GLU A 66 0.07 -4.52 11.31
C GLU A 66 -1.09 -3.51 11.26
N THR A 67 -2.09 -3.72 12.11
CA THR A 67 -3.24 -2.82 12.19
C THR A 67 -2.95 -1.70 13.16
N VAL A 68 -3.71 -0.61 13.06
CA VAL A 68 -3.60 0.55 13.98
C VAL A 68 -3.86 0.19 15.45
N PHE A 69 -4.43 -0.98 15.72
CA PHE A 69 -4.70 -1.51 17.06
C PHE A 69 -3.61 -2.49 17.54
N GLY A 70 -2.49 -2.62 16.83
CA GLY A 70 -1.39 -3.54 17.15
C GLY A 70 -1.67 -5.01 16.80
N GLY A 71 -2.80 -5.30 16.14
CA GLY A 71 -3.11 -6.62 15.62
C GLY A 71 -2.38 -6.90 14.31
N ARG A 72 -2.47 -8.14 13.81
CA ARG A 72 -1.96 -8.51 12.48
C ARG A 72 -3.09 -9.06 11.62
N ARG A 73 -3.15 -8.63 10.36
CA ARG A 73 -4.06 -9.19 9.35
C ARG A 73 -3.28 -9.65 8.12
N ILE A 74 -3.74 -10.71 7.47
CA ILE A 74 -3.24 -11.10 6.15
C ILE A 74 -3.90 -10.17 5.12
N VAL A 75 -3.10 -9.60 4.24
CA VAL A 75 -3.59 -8.97 3.01
C VAL A 75 -3.47 -10.03 1.93
N ASP A 76 -4.60 -10.64 1.59
CA ASP A 76 -4.65 -11.75 0.64
C ASP A 76 -4.78 -11.22 -0.79
N MET A 77 -4.63 -12.09 -1.78
CA MET A 77 -4.97 -11.74 -3.15
C MET A 77 -6.47 -11.44 -3.24
N LEU A 78 -6.83 -10.35 -3.93
CA LEU A 78 -8.23 -10.04 -4.19
C LEU A 78 -8.86 -11.17 -5.02
N VAL A 79 -10.06 -11.59 -4.62
CA VAL A 79 -10.89 -12.50 -5.41
C VAL A 79 -11.89 -11.66 -6.21
N GLY A 80 -11.83 -11.74 -7.54
CA GLY A 80 -12.67 -10.93 -8.42
C GLY A 80 -12.18 -9.48 -8.57
N GLU A 81 -13.11 -8.54 -8.75
CA GLU A 81 -12.85 -7.11 -8.84
C GLU A 81 -13.81 -6.33 -7.93
N GLN A 82 -13.36 -5.20 -7.37
CA GLN A 82 -14.21 -4.34 -6.53
C GLN A 82 -15.16 -3.46 -7.35
N LEU A 83 -14.72 -2.98 -8.51
CA LEU A 83 -15.49 -2.10 -9.38
C LEU A 83 -15.29 -2.52 -10.84
N PRO A 84 -16.36 -2.79 -11.60
CA PRO A 84 -16.25 -3.16 -13.00
C PRO A 84 -15.76 -1.98 -13.84
N ARG A 85 -14.85 -2.25 -14.78
CA ARG A 85 -14.26 -1.25 -15.70
C ARG A 85 -13.55 -0.09 -14.98
N ILE A 86 -12.81 -0.41 -13.92
CA ILE A 86 -12.03 0.57 -13.17
C ILE A 86 -10.79 1.06 -13.94
N CYS A 87 -10.38 0.35 -15.00
CA CYS A 87 -9.35 0.72 -15.96
C CYS A 87 -9.56 0.04 -17.31
#